data_AF-A0A7W1AVC3-F1
#
_entry.id   AF-A0A7W1AVC3-F1
#
_cell.length_a   1.000
_cell.length_b   1.000
_cell.length_c   1.000
_cell.angle_alpha   90.00
_cell.angle_beta   90.00
_cell.angle_gamma   90.00
#
_symmetry.space_group_name_H-M   'P 1'
#
loop_
_entity.id
_entity.type
_entity.pdbx_description
1 polymer ?
#
loop_
_entity_poly.entity_id
_entity_poly.type
_entity_poly.pdbx_seq_one_letter_code
_entity_poly.pdbx_strand_id
1 'polypeptide(L)'
;MDNARLGKIIFTTLLCTLVAGTTTSVSGQGRGRGGGGGRGSGGGTGSNVGGPPPGVGVDRGLGNASERSEGRSDRGLATASEKSLGRSAAGLEKARVASNIRHADKKLREHPGIPRTLRTNANDLRSDYQAALATHPDLKFGHFVSATRIAQNLHSRNPGVTRAAILKGLASGRSLGQTLQDLGLSEHESNEEKKRADREIKRGIK
;
A
#
# COMPACT_ATOMS: atom_id res chain seq x y z
N MET A 1 29.77 -39.48 26.33
CA MET A 1 29.02 -40.44 25.49
C MET A 1 27.58 -39.98 25.46
N ASP A 2 27.09 -39.79 24.25
CA ASP A 2 26.03 -38.86 23.87
C ASP A 2 24.62 -39.38 24.15
N ASN A 3 23.69 -38.49 24.49
CA ASN A 3 22.25 -38.75 24.37
C ASN A 3 21.53 -37.53 23.75
N ALA A 4 22.04 -37.09 22.59
CA ALA A 4 21.45 -36.07 21.73
C ALA A 4 20.38 -36.63 20.76
N ARG A 5 19.47 -37.48 21.24
CA ARG A 5 18.48 -38.18 20.37
C ARG A 5 17.07 -38.29 20.96
N LEU A 6 16.60 -37.26 21.66
CA LEU A 6 15.22 -37.24 22.22
C LEU A 6 14.35 -36.06 21.75
N GLY A 7 14.71 -35.37 20.67
CA GLY A 7 14.06 -34.13 20.23
C GLY A 7 13.54 -34.08 18.80
N LYS A 8 13.33 -35.23 18.12
CA LYS A 8 13.06 -35.27 16.67
C LYS A 8 11.75 -35.93 16.22
N ILE A 9 10.76 -36.16 17.10
CA ILE A 9 9.53 -36.90 16.72
C ILE A 9 8.22 -36.07 16.83
N ILE A 10 8.25 -34.78 17.16
CA ILE A 10 7.01 -33.95 17.28
C ILE A 10 6.90 -32.89 16.17
N PHE A 11 7.31 -33.19 14.93
CA PHE A 11 7.20 -32.21 13.82
C PHE A 11 6.57 -32.74 12.52
N THR A 12 5.92 -33.90 12.56
CA THR A 12 5.41 -34.55 11.35
C THR A 12 3.99 -35.09 11.53
N THR A 13 3.02 -34.22 11.80
CA THR A 13 1.59 -34.47 11.52
C THR A 13 0.79 -33.16 11.56
N LEU A 14 0.71 -32.42 10.44
CA LEU A 14 -0.58 -31.84 10.05
C LEU A 14 -0.67 -31.82 8.53
N LEU A 15 -1.48 -32.77 8.09
CA LEU A 15 -1.72 -33.27 6.76
C LEU A 15 -2.71 -32.36 6.00
N CYS A 16 -2.51 -32.36 4.69
CA CYS A 16 -3.40 -31.90 3.63
C CYS A 16 -4.90 -32.21 3.82
N THR A 17 -5.74 -31.23 3.50
CA THR A 17 -7.07 -31.35 2.86
C THR A 17 -7.28 -30.04 2.06
N LEU A 18 -7.10 -29.99 0.73
CA LEU A 18 -8.04 -30.39 -0.34
C LEU A 18 -9.36 -29.60 -0.32
N VAL A 19 -9.63 -28.76 -1.32
CA VAL A 19 -10.85 -28.75 -2.16
C VAL A 19 -10.59 -27.96 -3.46
N ALA A 20 -11.02 -28.54 -4.57
CA ALA A 20 -10.94 -28.09 -5.96
C ALA A 20 -12.16 -27.25 -6.42
N GLY A 21 -12.07 -26.66 -7.62
CA GLY A 21 -13.20 -26.18 -8.43
C GLY A 21 -13.36 -24.65 -8.44
N THR A 22 -13.71 -23.95 -9.52
CA THR A 22 -14.18 -24.30 -10.86
C THR A 22 -13.98 -23.08 -11.78
N THR A 23 -13.79 -23.34 -13.07
CA THR A 23 -13.77 -22.39 -14.18
C THR A 23 -15.08 -21.61 -14.35
N THR A 24 -15.02 -20.33 -14.72
CA THR A 24 -15.96 -19.72 -15.68
C THR A 24 -15.29 -18.57 -16.43
N SER A 25 -15.10 -18.74 -17.73
CA SER A 25 -14.91 -17.67 -18.71
C SER A 25 -16.26 -16.99 -18.95
N VAL A 26 -16.33 -15.66 -18.93
CA VAL A 26 -17.41 -14.92 -19.62
C VAL A 26 -16.82 -13.69 -20.30
N SER A 27 -16.87 -13.76 -21.63
CA SER A 27 -16.67 -12.66 -22.58
C SER A 27 -17.84 -11.68 -22.48
N GLY A 28 -17.54 -10.38 -22.42
CA GLY A 28 -18.54 -9.32 -22.49
C GLY A 28 -18.14 -8.26 -23.52
N GLN A 29 -18.35 -8.55 -24.80
CA GLN A 29 -18.23 -7.62 -25.91
C GLN A 29 -19.55 -6.81 -26.02
N GLY A 30 -19.58 -5.63 -25.42
CA GLY A 30 -20.70 -4.69 -25.55
C GLY A 30 -20.47 -3.67 -26.66
N ARG A 31 -21.03 -3.93 -27.85
CA ARG A 31 -21.30 -2.91 -28.88
C ARG A 31 -22.54 -2.11 -28.43
N GLY A 32 -22.40 -0.80 -28.26
CA GLY A 32 -23.51 0.12 -28.06
C GLY A 32 -23.36 1.35 -28.95
N ARG A 33 -24.20 1.43 -29.98
CA ARG A 33 -24.42 2.61 -30.84
C ARG A 33 -25.38 3.58 -30.15
N GLY A 34 -25.26 4.86 -30.51
CA GLY A 34 -26.27 5.92 -30.31
C GLY A 34 -25.64 7.13 -29.62
N GLY A 35 -25.68 8.36 -30.13
CA GLY A 35 -26.50 8.96 -31.17
C GLY A 35 -26.98 10.33 -30.66
N GLY A 36 -26.80 11.38 -31.47
CA GLY A 36 -27.32 12.74 -31.23
C GLY A 36 -26.42 13.59 -30.33
N GLY A 37 -25.94 14.78 -30.70
CA GLY A 37 -26.58 15.80 -31.54
C GLY A 37 -26.91 16.99 -30.63
N GLY A 38 -26.21 18.11 -30.80
CA GLY A 38 -26.47 19.30 -29.99
C GLY A 38 -25.44 20.41 -30.19
N ARG A 39 -25.58 21.14 -31.30
CA ARG A 39 -24.98 22.47 -31.50
C ARG A 39 -25.67 23.46 -30.57
N GLY A 40 -24.87 24.32 -29.92
CA GLY A 40 -25.29 25.61 -29.36
C GLY A 40 -23.99 26.39 -29.14
N SER A 41 -23.51 27.17 -30.11
CA SER A 41 -23.91 28.57 -30.36
C SER A 41 -23.98 29.38 -29.06
N GLY A 42 -22.92 30.15 -28.83
CA GLY A 42 -22.79 31.07 -27.71
C GLY A 42 -21.66 32.07 -28.00
N GLY A 43 -21.82 32.83 -29.08
CA GLY A 43 -21.10 34.09 -29.25
C GLY A 43 -21.61 35.09 -28.21
N GLY A 44 -20.70 35.72 -27.49
CA GLY A 44 -21.00 36.69 -26.45
C GLY A 44 -19.79 37.56 -26.20
N THR A 45 -19.68 38.59 -27.03
CA THR A 45 -18.71 39.68 -27.05
C THR A 45 -18.39 40.20 -25.65
N GLY A 46 -17.12 40.09 -25.24
CA GLY A 46 -16.63 40.71 -24.02
C GLY A 46 -16.47 42.21 -24.21
N SER A 47 -17.25 43.00 -23.47
CA SER A 47 -16.89 44.34 -23.01
C SER A 47 -17.79 44.77 -21.84
N ASN A 48 -17.14 45.29 -20.82
CA ASN A 48 -17.63 46.16 -19.73
C ASN A 48 -18.10 45.57 -18.40
N VAL A 49 -17.22 45.78 -17.40
CA VAL A 49 -17.45 46.52 -16.13
C VAL A 49 -18.66 46.11 -15.28
N GLY A 50 -18.39 45.49 -14.12
CA GLY A 50 -19.35 45.37 -13.03
C GLY A 50 -19.04 44.24 -12.06
N GLY A 51 -18.06 44.41 -11.18
CA GLY A 51 -17.89 43.51 -10.05
C GLY A 51 -19.10 43.60 -9.10
N PRO A 52 -19.65 42.49 -8.59
CA PRO A 52 -20.82 42.51 -7.73
C PRO A 52 -20.53 43.18 -6.37
N PRO A 53 -21.53 43.82 -5.74
CA PRO A 53 -21.36 44.59 -4.52
C PRO A 53 -20.92 43.71 -3.32
N PRO A 54 -20.05 44.23 -2.43
CA PRO A 54 -19.61 43.50 -1.25
C PRO A 54 -20.76 43.39 -0.24
N GLY A 55 -21.15 42.16 0.10
CA GLY A 55 -22.15 41.88 1.13
C GLY A 55 -23.20 40.83 0.75
N VAL A 56 -23.31 40.46 -0.52
CA VAL A 56 -24.16 39.35 -0.95
C VAL A 56 -23.31 38.08 -0.96
N GLY A 57 -23.50 37.20 0.01
CA GLY A 57 -22.93 35.86 -0.06
C GLY A 57 -23.38 35.24 -1.38
N VAL A 58 -22.43 34.96 -2.27
CA VAL A 58 -22.69 34.11 -3.45
C VAL A 58 -23.06 32.74 -2.92
N ASP A 59 -24.35 32.49 -2.69
CA ASP A 59 -24.87 31.14 -2.58
C ASP A 59 -24.52 30.46 -3.90
N ARG A 60 -23.54 29.56 -3.85
CA ARG A 60 -23.06 28.81 -5.04
C ARG A 60 -24.08 27.78 -5.52
N GLY A 61 -25.37 28.04 -5.29
CA GLY A 61 -26.48 27.18 -5.65
C GLY A 61 -26.54 25.90 -4.83
N LEU A 62 -25.95 25.86 -3.62
CA LEU A 62 -25.98 24.65 -2.80
C LEU A 62 -27.21 24.59 -1.89
N GLY A 63 -27.80 25.74 -1.51
CA GLY A 63 -28.98 25.78 -0.64
C GLY A 63 -30.28 25.31 -1.29
N ASN A 64 -30.50 25.62 -2.58
CA ASN A 64 -31.77 25.38 -3.29
C ASN A 64 -31.68 24.32 -4.42
N ALA A 65 -30.57 23.58 -4.52
CA ALA A 65 -30.38 22.60 -5.59
C ALA A 65 -31.27 21.36 -5.46
N SER A 66 -31.51 20.88 -4.23
CA SER A 66 -32.38 19.72 -3.95
C SER A 66 -33.84 20.04 -4.32
N GLU A 67 -34.33 21.22 -3.93
CA GLU A 67 -35.67 21.72 -4.22
C GLU A 67 -35.89 21.96 -5.72
N ARG A 68 -34.95 22.63 -6.41
CA ARG A 68 -35.04 22.86 -7.87
C ARG A 68 -34.92 21.60 -8.72
N SER A 69 -34.36 20.53 -8.17
CA SER A 69 -34.13 19.28 -8.89
C SER A 69 -35.11 18.17 -8.53
N GLU A 70 -36.13 18.43 -7.70
CA GLU A 70 -37.09 17.41 -7.21
C GLU A 70 -36.36 16.19 -6.59
N GLY A 71 -35.25 16.44 -5.87
CA GLY A 71 -34.42 15.39 -5.28
C GLY A 71 -33.62 14.54 -6.29
N ARG A 72 -33.56 14.92 -7.58
CA ARG A 72 -32.69 14.25 -8.58
C ARG A 72 -31.22 14.48 -8.30
N SER A 73 -30.85 15.64 -7.76
CA SER A 73 -29.46 15.93 -7.37
C SER A 73 -29.03 15.04 -6.20
N ASP A 74 -29.88 14.84 -5.20
CA ASP A 74 -29.61 13.98 -4.05
C ASP A 74 -29.52 12.51 -4.47
N ARG A 75 -30.42 12.06 -5.35
CA ARG A 75 -30.34 10.72 -5.97
C ARG A 75 -29.09 10.55 -6.81
N GLY A 76 -28.67 11.56 -7.57
CA GLY A 76 -27.44 11.55 -8.35
C GLY A 76 -26.19 11.46 -7.48
N LEU A 77 -26.16 12.20 -6.37
CA LEU A 77 -25.09 12.16 -5.36
C LEU A 77 -25.07 10.83 -4.60
N ALA A 78 -26.21 10.31 -4.18
CA ALA A 78 -26.34 9.00 -3.53
C ALA A 78 -25.92 7.87 -4.48
N THR A 79 -26.43 7.86 -5.70
CA THR A 79 -26.04 6.88 -6.73
C THR A 79 -24.56 6.99 -7.08
N ALA A 80 -24.01 8.20 -7.18
CA ALA A 80 -22.58 8.41 -7.39
C ALA A 80 -21.77 7.91 -6.20
N SER A 81 -22.22 8.13 -4.96
CA SER A 81 -21.58 7.61 -3.74
C SER A 81 -21.59 6.08 -3.70
N GLU A 82 -22.74 5.47 -3.97
CA GLU A 82 -22.93 4.01 -4.04
C GLU A 82 -22.09 3.39 -5.16
N LYS A 83 -22.11 3.98 -6.35
CA LYS A 83 -21.38 3.48 -7.53
C LYS A 83 -19.88 3.75 -7.48
N SER A 84 -19.46 4.85 -6.84
CA SER A 84 -18.05 5.12 -6.58
C SER A 84 -17.52 4.33 -5.38
N LEU A 85 -18.39 3.63 -4.64
CA LEU A 85 -18.12 3.05 -3.31
C LEU A 85 -17.50 4.08 -2.36
N GLY A 86 -17.76 5.36 -2.60
CA GLY A 86 -16.95 6.47 -2.16
C GLY A 86 -15.45 6.22 -2.36
N ARG A 87 -14.64 7.13 -1.88
CA ARG A 87 -13.33 6.72 -1.37
C ARG A 87 -13.57 5.96 -0.05
N SER A 88 -14.28 4.83 -0.08
CA SER A 88 -14.45 3.99 1.11
C SER A 88 -13.07 3.68 1.69
N ALA A 89 -12.99 3.53 3.00
CA ALA A 89 -11.74 3.17 3.67
C ALA A 89 -11.08 1.96 2.99
N ALA A 90 -11.89 0.95 2.63
CA ALA A 90 -11.45 -0.22 1.87
C ALA A 90 -10.93 0.10 0.46
N GLY A 91 -11.57 1.01 -0.28
CA GLY A 91 -11.11 1.44 -1.60
C GLY A 91 -9.80 2.23 -1.54
N LEU A 92 -9.65 3.11 -0.54
CA LEU A 92 -8.42 3.86 -0.28
C LEU A 92 -7.26 2.94 0.12
N GLU A 93 -7.54 1.96 0.98
CA GLU A 93 -6.55 0.95 1.38
C GLU A 93 -6.07 0.12 0.19
N LYS A 94 -6.99 -0.42 -0.62
CA LYS A 94 -6.65 -1.14 -1.86
C LYS A 94 -5.80 -0.27 -2.79
N ALA A 95 -6.16 0.99 -2.96
CA ALA A 95 -5.39 1.92 -3.78
C ALA A 95 -3.97 2.16 -3.22
N ARG A 96 -3.82 2.24 -1.89
CA ARG A 96 -2.53 2.40 -1.22
C ARG A 96 -1.65 1.18 -1.40
N VAL A 97 -2.18 -0.02 -1.13
CA VAL A 97 -1.47 -1.29 -1.35
C VAL A 97 -1.03 -1.40 -2.81
N ALA A 98 -1.92 -1.16 -3.78
CA ALA A 98 -1.57 -1.17 -5.20
C ALA A 98 -0.49 -0.14 -5.56
N SER A 99 -0.51 1.05 -4.97
CA SER A 99 0.55 2.05 -5.13
C SER A 99 1.90 1.55 -4.58
N ASN A 100 1.89 0.98 -3.38
CA ASN A 100 3.07 0.42 -2.72
C ASN A 100 3.69 -0.71 -3.53
N ILE A 101 2.88 -1.60 -4.12
CA ILE A 101 3.36 -2.66 -5.02
C ILE A 101 4.01 -2.07 -6.28
N ARG A 102 3.36 -1.12 -6.95
CA ARG A 102 3.94 -0.47 -8.13
C ARG A 102 5.27 0.23 -7.81
N HIS A 103 5.38 0.84 -6.64
CA HIS A 103 6.64 1.44 -6.18
C HIS A 103 7.73 0.40 -5.92
N ALA A 104 7.39 -0.74 -5.30
CA ALA A 104 8.32 -1.85 -5.12
C ALA A 104 8.83 -2.39 -6.46
N ASP A 105 7.92 -2.64 -7.41
CA ASP A 105 8.25 -3.14 -8.75
C ASP A 105 9.18 -2.17 -9.50
N LYS A 106 8.86 -0.87 -9.46
CA LYS A 106 9.71 0.16 -10.03
C LYS A 106 11.10 0.16 -9.38
N LYS A 107 11.18 0.05 -8.06
CA LYS A 107 12.46 0.03 -7.32
C LYS A 107 13.29 -1.20 -7.61
N LEU A 108 12.67 -2.38 -7.71
CA LEU A 108 13.35 -3.62 -8.08
C LEU A 108 13.89 -3.58 -9.51
N ARG A 109 13.16 -2.95 -10.43
CA ARG A 109 13.60 -2.74 -11.81
C ARG A 109 14.75 -1.74 -11.91
N GLU A 110 14.69 -0.64 -11.16
CA GLU A 110 15.73 0.39 -11.13
C GLU A 110 17.01 -0.06 -10.41
N HIS A 111 16.86 -0.96 -9.43
CA HIS A 111 17.95 -1.39 -8.57
C HIS A 111 17.99 -2.92 -8.46
N PRO A 112 18.39 -3.63 -9.53
CA PRO A 112 18.43 -5.09 -9.55
C PRO A 112 19.46 -5.69 -8.58
N GLY A 113 20.36 -4.87 -8.02
CA GLY A 113 21.32 -5.28 -6.98
C GLY A 113 20.71 -5.43 -5.59
N ILE A 114 19.56 -4.81 -5.27
CA ILE A 114 18.94 -4.89 -3.94
C ILE A 114 18.68 -6.34 -3.50
N PRO A 115 18.00 -7.20 -4.30
CA PRO A 115 17.78 -8.60 -3.90
C PRO A 115 19.08 -9.36 -3.62
N ARG A 116 20.14 -9.09 -4.40
CA ARG A 116 21.44 -9.73 -4.24
C ARG A 116 22.07 -9.38 -2.88
N THR A 117 21.95 -8.12 -2.43
CA THR A 117 22.44 -7.70 -1.10
C THR A 117 21.73 -8.42 0.05
N LEU A 118 20.48 -8.82 -0.16
CA LEU A 118 19.66 -9.57 0.80
C LEU A 118 19.77 -11.08 0.62
N ARG A 119 20.63 -11.58 -0.29
CA ARG A 119 20.76 -13.01 -0.62
C ARG A 119 19.43 -13.65 -1.01
N THR A 120 18.59 -12.92 -1.76
CA THR A 120 17.30 -13.38 -2.30
C THR A 120 17.18 -12.99 -3.77
N ASN A 121 16.06 -13.31 -4.40
CA ASN A 121 15.74 -12.89 -5.77
C ASN A 121 14.60 -11.85 -5.79
N ALA A 122 14.40 -11.20 -6.93
CA ALA A 122 13.43 -10.11 -7.05
C ALA A 122 11.98 -10.59 -6.87
N ASN A 123 11.65 -11.82 -7.31
CA ASN A 123 10.30 -12.37 -7.20
C ASN A 123 9.97 -12.71 -5.75
N ASP A 124 10.89 -13.34 -5.02
CA ASP A 124 10.72 -13.66 -3.60
C ASP A 124 10.58 -12.38 -2.78
N LEU A 125 11.44 -11.38 -3.03
CA LEU A 125 11.39 -10.11 -2.31
C LEU A 125 10.09 -9.35 -2.58
N ARG A 126 9.54 -9.45 -3.79
CA ARG A 126 8.23 -8.89 -4.16
C ARG A 126 7.09 -9.64 -3.46
N SER A 127 7.13 -10.97 -3.47
CA SER A 127 6.13 -11.84 -2.85
C SER A 127 6.07 -11.62 -1.33
N ASP A 128 7.23 -11.61 -0.67
CA ASP A 128 7.30 -11.36 0.78
C ASP A 128 6.78 -9.97 1.15
N TYR A 129 7.07 -8.96 0.31
CA TYR A 129 6.56 -7.61 0.54
C TYR A 129 5.04 -7.53 0.34
N GLN A 130 4.48 -8.23 -0.65
CA GLN A 130 3.03 -8.37 -0.83
C GLN A 130 2.36 -9.00 0.40
N ALA A 131 2.97 -10.06 0.94
CA ALA A 131 2.49 -10.69 2.17
C ALA A 131 2.53 -9.73 3.37
N ALA A 132 3.60 -8.93 3.50
CA ALA A 132 3.73 -7.94 4.57
C ALA A 132 2.69 -6.80 4.49
N LEU A 133 2.27 -6.42 3.28
CA LEU A 133 1.23 -5.41 3.08
C LEU A 133 -0.17 -5.88 3.53
N ALA A 134 -0.40 -7.19 3.62
CA ALA A 134 -1.67 -7.72 4.13
C ALA A 134 -1.89 -7.43 5.62
N THR A 135 -0.81 -7.29 6.40
CA THR A 135 -0.89 -6.92 7.83
C THR A 135 -0.52 -5.47 8.08
N HIS A 136 0.20 -4.83 7.14
CA HIS A 136 0.73 -3.48 7.28
C HIS A 136 0.53 -2.68 5.98
N PRO A 137 -0.69 -2.19 5.68
CA PRO A 137 -1.00 -1.55 4.40
C PRO A 137 -0.20 -0.27 4.12
N ASP A 138 0.31 0.40 5.16
CA ASP A 138 1.12 1.61 5.07
C ASP A 138 2.63 1.35 4.99
N LEU A 139 3.05 0.08 5.00
CA LEU A 139 4.46 -0.30 4.94
C LEU A 139 5.08 0.15 3.60
N LYS A 140 6.20 0.85 3.67
CA LYS A 140 6.99 1.24 2.50
C LYS A 140 8.03 0.17 2.17
N PHE A 141 8.28 -0.02 0.88
CA PHE A 141 9.25 -1.00 0.38
C PHE A 141 10.65 -0.81 0.98
N GLY A 142 11.11 0.44 1.13
CA GLY A 142 12.41 0.74 1.76
C GLY A 142 12.49 0.26 3.22
N HIS A 143 11.43 0.45 4.02
CA HIS A 143 11.39 -0.03 5.40
C HIS A 143 11.41 -1.55 5.47
N PHE A 144 10.70 -2.22 4.56
CA PHE A 144 10.71 -3.67 4.45
C PHE A 144 12.12 -4.22 4.11
N VAL A 145 12.80 -3.60 3.15
CA VAL A 145 14.18 -3.96 2.76
C VAL A 145 15.15 -3.74 3.92
N SER A 146 15.08 -2.60 4.60
CA SER A 146 15.89 -2.31 5.80
C SER A 146 15.63 -3.30 6.93
N ALA A 147 14.36 -3.59 7.25
CA ALA A 147 14.00 -4.55 8.29
C ALA A 147 14.51 -5.96 7.98
N THR A 148 14.42 -6.39 6.71
CA THR A 148 14.96 -7.67 6.25
C THR A 148 16.46 -7.74 6.43
N ARG A 149 17.19 -6.67 6.04
CA ARG A 149 18.65 -6.63 6.17
C ARG A 149 19.11 -6.64 7.63
N ILE A 150 18.46 -5.84 8.49
CA ILE A 150 18.80 -5.77 9.91
C ILE A 150 18.56 -7.11 10.58
N ALA A 151 17.43 -7.77 10.30
CA ALA A 151 17.15 -9.10 10.83
C ALA A 151 18.22 -10.12 10.41
N GLN A 152 18.68 -10.11 9.15
CA GLN A 152 19.76 -11.00 8.69
C GLN A 152 21.09 -10.72 9.39
N ASN A 153 21.43 -9.44 9.63
CA ASN A 153 22.68 -9.06 10.29
C ASN A 153 22.70 -9.47 11.76
N LEU A 154 21.55 -9.37 12.42
CA LEU A 154 21.43 -9.58 13.86
C LEU A 154 21.01 -10.98 14.24
N HIS A 155 20.53 -11.81 13.31
CA HIS A 155 19.95 -13.13 13.60
C HIS A 155 20.83 -14.00 14.52
N SER A 156 22.14 -13.99 14.33
CA SER A 156 23.07 -14.81 15.13
C SER A 156 23.36 -14.25 16.52
N ARG A 157 23.23 -12.93 16.73
CA ARG A 157 23.57 -12.27 18.00
C ARG A 157 22.32 -12.01 18.84
N ASN A 158 21.27 -11.51 18.18
CA ASN A 158 20.00 -11.13 18.78
C ASN A 158 18.86 -11.84 18.03
N PRO A 159 18.59 -13.12 18.32
CA PRO A 159 17.58 -13.91 17.60
C PRO A 159 16.15 -13.36 17.76
N GLY A 160 15.90 -12.57 18.82
CA GLY A 160 14.62 -11.85 19.01
C GLY A 160 14.37 -10.72 18.01
N VAL A 161 15.42 -10.21 17.36
CA VAL A 161 15.32 -9.12 16.36
C VAL A 161 15.00 -9.72 15.00
N THR A 162 13.75 -10.13 14.85
CA THR A 162 13.23 -10.72 13.61
C THR A 162 12.64 -9.64 12.70
N ARG A 163 12.56 -9.94 11.39
CA ARG A 163 11.86 -9.08 10.42
C ARG A 163 10.44 -8.78 10.88
N ALA A 164 9.71 -9.80 11.35
CA ALA A 164 8.35 -9.66 11.84
C ALA A 164 8.25 -8.73 13.06
N ALA A 165 9.16 -8.85 14.02
CA ALA A 165 9.20 -7.98 15.19
C ALA A 165 9.48 -6.52 14.83
N ILE A 166 10.41 -6.28 13.89
CA ILE A 166 10.71 -4.94 13.39
C ILE A 166 9.49 -4.35 12.67
N LEU A 167 8.85 -5.12 11.78
CA LEU A 167 7.68 -4.66 11.05
C LEU A 167 6.50 -4.33 11.99
N LYS A 168 6.31 -5.13 13.05
CA LYS A 168 5.31 -4.87 14.08
C LYS A 168 5.55 -3.54 14.81
N GLY A 169 6.80 -3.23 15.17
CA GLY A 169 7.14 -1.95 15.80
C GLY A 169 6.96 -0.75 14.87
N LEU A 170 7.30 -0.90 13.59
CA LEU A 170 7.05 0.13 12.60
C LEU A 170 5.55 0.38 12.38
N ALA A 171 4.74 -0.69 12.40
CA ALA A 171 3.30 -0.60 12.25
C ALA A 171 2.61 0.08 13.45
N SER A 172 3.21 0.06 14.65
CA SER A 172 2.72 0.83 15.80
C SER A 172 3.13 2.31 15.77
N GLY A 173 3.72 2.77 14.65
CA GLY A 173 4.13 4.16 14.46
C GLY A 173 5.50 4.49 15.07
N ARG A 174 6.22 3.50 15.61
CA ARG A 174 7.58 3.72 16.13
C ARG A 174 8.57 3.89 14.98
N SER A 175 9.61 4.68 15.24
CA SER A 175 10.75 4.72 14.32
C SER A 175 11.51 3.39 14.35
N LEU A 176 12.30 3.14 13.30
CA LEU A 176 13.15 1.96 13.23
C LEU A 176 14.14 1.89 14.41
N GLY A 177 14.69 3.02 14.84
CA GLY A 177 15.62 3.08 15.97
C GLY A 177 14.94 2.74 17.30
N GLN A 178 13.78 3.34 17.58
CA GLN A 178 12.98 3.01 18.77
C GLN A 178 12.60 1.54 18.77
N THR A 179 12.11 1.02 17.64
CA THR A 179 11.74 -0.39 17.50
C THR A 179 12.89 -1.33 17.85
N LEU A 180 14.13 -1.02 17.41
CA LEU A 180 15.29 -1.85 17.75
C LEU A 180 15.66 -1.76 19.23
N GLN A 181 15.51 -0.58 19.84
CA GLN A 181 15.73 -0.41 21.28
C GLN A 181 14.73 -1.20 22.12
N ASP A 182 13.46 -1.19 21.72
CA ASP A 182 12.41 -1.99 22.36
C ASP A 182 12.65 -3.50 22.24
N LEU A 183 13.37 -3.91 21.19
CA LEU A 183 13.80 -5.29 20.97
C LEU A 183 15.11 -5.63 21.69
N GLY A 184 15.63 -4.72 22.52
CA GLY A 184 16.76 -4.96 23.41
C GLY A 184 18.12 -4.48 22.91
N LEU A 185 18.19 -3.73 21.81
CA LEU A 185 19.44 -3.07 21.41
C LEU A 185 19.66 -1.78 22.20
N SER A 186 20.91 -1.43 22.47
CA SER A 186 21.21 -0.06 22.88
C SER A 186 20.91 0.93 21.75
N GLU A 187 20.77 2.22 22.09
CA GLU A 187 20.62 3.27 21.08
C GLU A 187 21.79 3.30 20.09
N HIS A 188 23.01 3.11 20.60
CA HIS A 188 24.23 3.08 19.80
C HIS A 188 24.18 1.94 18.79
N GLU A 189 23.98 0.70 19.24
CA GLU A 189 23.88 -0.47 18.37
C GLU A 189 22.74 -0.34 17.36
N SER A 190 21.58 0.18 17.79
CA SER A 190 20.44 0.43 16.90
C SER A 190 20.80 1.38 15.77
N ASN A 191 21.55 2.45 16.06
CA ASN A 191 21.99 3.41 15.07
C ASN A 191 23.08 2.84 14.15
N GLU A 192 24.02 2.07 14.70
CA GLU A 192 25.06 1.40 13.92
C GLU A 192 24.47 0.39 12.94
N GLU A 193 23.56 -0.47 13.38
CA GLU A 193 22.92 -1.47 12.54
C GLU A 193 22.02 -0.85 11.48
N LYS A 194 21.31 0.23 11.82
CA LYS A 194 20.56 1.02 10.83
C LYS A 194 21.49 1.59 9.76
N LYS A 195 22.59 2.23 10.15
CA LYS A 195 23.59 2.79 9.20
C LYS A 195 24.25 1.68 8.37
N ARG A 196 24.56 0.54 8.99
CA ARG A 196 25.16 -0.61 8.33
C ARG A 196 24.25 -1.18 7.26
N ALA A 197 22.99 -1.45 7.60
CA ALA A 197 21.98 -1.91 6.67
C ALA A 197 21.80 -0.93 5.50
N ASP A 198 21.75 0.38 5.79
CA ASP A 198 21.60 1.41 4.78
C ASP A 198 22.80 1.45 3.80
N ARG A 199 24.04 1.34 4.30
CA ARG A 199 25.24 1.20 3.46
C ARG A 199 25.22 -0.06 2.61
N GLU A 200 24.80 -1.18 3.19
CA GLU A 200 24.70 -2.47 2.51
C GLU A 200 23.69 -2.44 1.37
N ILE A 201 22.52 -1.86 1.60
CA ILE A 201 21.47 -1.70 0.58
C ILE A 201 21.91 -0.72 -0.50
N LYS A 202 22.54 0.40 -0.13
CA LYS A 202 23.08 1.39 -1.09
C LYS A 202 24.10 0.78 -2.05
N ARG A 203 24.88 -0.22 -1.63
CA ARG A 203 25.78 -0.96 -2.54
C ARG A 203 25.04 -1.73 -3.64
N GLY A 204 23.77 -2.10 -3.43
CA GLY A 204 22.94 -2.75 -4.45
C GLY A 204 22.12 -1.77 -5.31
N ILE A 205 22.18 -0.47 -5.00
CA ILE A 205 21.51 0.61 -5.74
C ILE A 205 22.45 1.23 -6.77
N LYS A 206 23.75 1.25 -6.47
CA LYS A 206 24.82 1.71 -7.36
C LYS A 206 25.07 0.72 -8.48
#